data_AF-A0A4V2TRD8-F1
#
_entry.id   AF-A0A4V2TRD8-F1
#
_cell.length_a   1.000
_cell.length_b   1.000
_cell.length_c   1.000
_cell.angle_alpha   90.00
_cell.angle_beta   90.00
_cell.angle_gamma   90.00
#
_symmetry.space_group_name_H-M   'P 1'
#
loop_
_entity.id
_entity.type
_entity.pdbx_description
1 polymer ?
#
loop_
_entity_poly.entity_id
_entity_poly.type
_entity_poly.pdbx_seq_one_letter_code
_entity_poly.pdbx_strand_id
1 'polypeptide(L)'
;MENNYSNYDLDNLDIQILSILMNDASIPYTEIAKKLIVSGGTIHVRMKKMEELGIIKGSNLIINPQKVGFDITAFLGIYLEKGSQYSDAVAQLKEIKEVVELHYCTGQYSIFAKIICRDTVHLRKVLNEDIQSVQGIQRTETIISLEESIKRQISLV
;
A
#
# COMPACT_ATOMS: atom_id res chain seq x y z
N MET A 1 -12.12 -18.14 -9.73
CA MET A 1 -11.50 -18.03 -8.40
C MET A 1 -12.48 -17.26 -7.56
N GLU A 2 -13.16 -17.96 -6.66
CA GLU A 2 -14.17 -17.36 -5.77
C GLU A 2 -13.49 -16.42 -4.78
N ASN A 3 -13.82 -15.14 -4.84
CA ASN A 3 -13.50 -14.21 -3.77
C ASN A 3 -14.38 -14.57 -2.57
N ASN A 4 -13.83 -15.36 -1.65
CA ASN A 4 -14.32 -15.43 -0.28
C ASN A 4 -14.10 -14.06 0.37
N TYR A 5 -15.03 -13.13 0.16
CA TYR A 5 -15.21 -12.03 1.10
C TYR A 5 -15.76 -12.64 2.39
N SER A 6 -14.87 -13.25 3.18
CA SER A 6 -15.13 -13.43 4.59
C SER A 6 -15.34 -12.03 5.15
N ASN A 7 -16.60 -11.67 5.39
CA ASN A 7 -16.92 -10.56 6.27
C ASN A 7 -16.42 -11.03 7.63
N TYR A 8 -15.13 -10.81 7.90
CA TYR A 8 -14.50 -11.16 9.16
C TYR A 8 -15.22 -10.31 10.19
N ASP A 9 -16.27 -10.86 10.78
CA ASP A 9 -17.26 -10.12 11.58
C ASP A 9 -16.53 -9.43 12.74
N LEU A 10 -16.11 -8.19 12.50
CA LEU A 10 -15.35 -7.37 13.42
C LEU A 10 -16.36 -6.82 14.41
N ASP A 11 -16.19 -7.16 15.68
CA ASP A 11 -17.06 -6.58 16.69
C ASP A 11 -16.62 -5.15 17.03
N ASN A 12 -17.46 -4.46 17.80
CA ASN A 12 -17.20 -3.08 18.20
C ASN A 12 -15.89 -2.91 18.98
N LEU A 13 -15.41 -3.95 19.68
CA LEU A 13 -14.15 -3.89 20.40
C LEU A 13 -12.98 -3.93 19.42
N ASP A 14 -13.02 -4.80 18.41
CA ASP A 14 -11.99 -4.87 17.37
C ASP A 14 -11.89 -3.53 16.60
N ILE A 15 -13.02 -2.95 16.21
CA ILE A 15 -13.06 -1.63 15.53
C ILE A 15 -12.44 -0.53 16.40
N GLN A 16 -12.73 -0.52 17.71
CA GLN A 16 -12.16 0.46 18.64
C GLN A 16 -10.64 0.29 18.81
N ILE A 17 -10.16 -0.96 18.91
CA ILE A 17 -8.73 -1.26 18.98
C ILE A 17 -8.03 -0.76 17.72
N LEU A 18 -8.56 -1.11 16.54
CA LEU A 18 -8.00 -0.67 15.26
C LEU A 18 -8.01 0.85 15.15
N SER A 19 -9.11 1.51 15.51
CA SER A 19 -9.22 2.98 15.46
C SER A 19 -8.16 3.69 16.32
N ILE A 20 -7.84 3.12 17.49
CA ILE A 20 -6.78 3.66 18.36
C ILE A 20 -5.40 3.46 17.70
N LEU A 21 -5.10 2.25 17.24
CA LEU A 21 -3.78 1.90 16.70
C LEU A 21 -3.51 2.47 15.30
N MET A 22 -4.55 2.71 14.49
CA MET A 22 -4.42 3.39 13.20
C MET A 22 -4.03 4.86 13.36
N ASN A 23 -4.36 5.47 14.49
CA ASN A 23 -3.91 6.81 14.84
C ASN A 23 -2.52 6.82 15.47
N ASP A 24 -2.24 5.88 16.39
CA ASP A 24 -0.92 5.71 17.00
C ASP A 24 -0.65 4.24 17.32
N ALA A 25 0.17 3.62 16.47
CA ALA A 25 0.53 2.21 16.59
C ALA A 25 1.50 1.92 17.76
N SER A 26 2.05 2.96 18.41
CA SER A 26 2.99 2.79 19.52
C SER A 26 2.33 2.64 20.89
N ILE A 27 1.00 2.83 20.96
CA ILE A 27 0.25 2.76 22.22
C ILE A 27 0.31 1.33 22.80
N PRO A 28 0.79 1.15 24.05
CA PRO A 28 0.84 -0.17 24.68
C PRO A 28 -0.55 -0.79 24.83
N TYR A 29 -0.66 -2.11 24.63
CA TYR A 29 -1.92 -2.83 24.80
C TYR A 29 -2.52 -2.70 26.20
N THR A 30 -1.68 -2.48 27.22
CA THR A 30 -2.13 -2.20 28.60
C THR A 30 -2.91 -0.89 28.71
N GLU A 31 -2.52 0.14 27.96
CA GLU A 31 -3.23 1.43 27.94
C GLU A 31 -4.53 1.33 27.12
N ILE A 32 -4.50 0.60 26.00
CA ILE A 32 -5.71 0.29 25.21
C ILE A 32 -6.72 -0.49 26.07
N ALA A 33 -6.26 -1.49 26.81
CA ALA A 33 -7.09 -2.30 27.69
C ALA A 33 -7.77 -1.46 28.78
N LYS A 34 -7.03 -0.54 29.43
CA LYS A 34 -7.60 0.40 30.40
C LYS A 34 -8.66 1.29 29.77
N LYS A 35 -8.39 1.87 28.60
CA LYS A 35 -9.30 2.77 27.89
C LYS A 35 -10.60 2.08 27.47
N LEU A 36 -10.52 0.82 27.07
CA LEU A 36 -11.66 0.04 26.58
C LEU A 36 -12.30 -0.83 27.69
N ILE A 37 -11.84 -0.72 28.94
CA ILE A 37 -12.37 -1.43 30.11
C ILE A 37 -12.38 -2.96 29.88
N VAL A 38 -11.24 -3.48 29.40
CA VAL A 38 -11.01 -4.93 29.18
C VAL A 38 -9.65 -5.34 29.73
N SER A 39 -9.36 -6.64 29.77
CA SER A 39 -8.04 -7.13 30.18
C SER A 39 -7.00 -6.96 29.06
N GLY A 40 -5.72 -6.80 29.43
CA GLY A 40 -4.62 -6.80 28.45
C GLY A 40 -4.55 -8.10 27.65
N GLY A 41 -4.88 -9.24 28.28
CA GLY A 41 -4.98 -10.53 27.59
C GLY A 41 -6.06 -10.55 26.51
N THR A 42 -7.19 -9.88 26.74
CA THR A 42 -8.26 -9.71 25.74
C THR A 42 -7.74 -8.99 24.51
N ILE A 43 -7.06 -7.84 24.68
CA ILE A 43 -6.47 -7.08 23.56
C ILE A 43 -5.47 -7.94 22.78
N HIS A 44 -4.60 -8.67 23.47
CA HIS A 44 -3.59 -9.52 22.83
C HIS A 44 -4.22 -10.63 21.97
N VAL A 45 -5.27 -11.29 22.48
CA VAL A 45 -6.01 -12.31 21.74
C VAL A 45 -6.69 -11.71 20.49
N ARG A 46 -7.30 -10.51 20.61
CA ARG A 46 -7.93 -9.84 19.46
C ARG A 46 -6.92 -9.46 18.39
N MET A 47 -5.79 -8.86 18.77
CA MET A 47 -4.73 -8.47 17.83
C MET A 47 -4.18 -9.68 17.08
N LYS A 48 -3.83 -10.76 17.79
CA LYS A 48 -3.36 -12.00 17.17
C LYS A 48 -4.39 -12.57 16.18
N LYS A 49 -5.67 -12.59 16.57
CA LYS A 49 -6.75 -13.03 15.68
C LYS A 49 -6.82 -12.17 14.41
N MET A 50 -6.81 -10.84 14.54
CA MET A 50 -6.89 -9.92 13.38
C MET A 50 -5.66 -10.00 12.47
N GLU A 51 -4.47 -10.28 13.02
CA GLU A 51 -3.26 -10.58 12.26
C GLU A 51 -3.37 -11.90 11.50
N GLU A 52 -3.82 -12.98 12.15
CA GLU A 52 -4.04 -14.29 11.52
C GLU A 52 -5.09 -14.24 10.39
N LEU A 53 -6.10 -13.37 10.54
CA LEU A 53 -7.11 -13.12 9.51
C LEU A 53 -6.61 -12.19 8.38
N GLY A 54 -5.41 -11.62 8.49
CA GLY A 54 -4.84 -10.71 7.49
C GLY A 54 -5.49 -9.32 7.45
N ILE A 55 -6.30 -8.98 8.45
CA ILE A 55 -6.90 -7.64 8.62
C ILE A 55 -5.79 -6.66 8.96
N ILE A 56 -4.91 -7.05 9.90
CA ILE A 56 -3.69 -6.34 10.20
C ILE A 56 -2.58 -6.91 9.34
N LYS A 57 -2.07 -6.10 8.41
CA LYS A 57 -0.98 -6.49 7.50
C LYS A 57 0.41 -6.17 8.05
N GLY A 58 0.47 -5.38 9.12
CA GLY A 58 1.71 -4.95 9.76
C GLY A 58 1.61 -3.52 10.30
N SER A 59 2.71 -3.07 10.90
CA SER A 59 2.92 -1.69 11.35
C SER A 59 4.15 -1.12 10.65
N ASN A 60 4.05 0.11 10.15
CA ASN A 60 5.13 0.77 9.43
C ASN A 60 5.32 2.19 9.95
N LEU A 61 6.58 2.64 9.99
CA LEU A 61 6.90 4.04 10.23
C LEU A 61 6.56 4.87 9.00
N ILE A 62 5.75 5.92 9.17
CA ILE A 62 5.48 6.88 8.11
C ILE A 62 6.60 7.91 8.12
N ILE A 63 7.35 7.98 7.01
CA ILE A 63 8.42 8.96 6.81
C ILE A 63 8.04 9.94 5.69
N ASN A 64 8.67 11.12 5.70
CA ASN A 64 8.61 12.04 4.58
C ASN A 64 9.69 11.65 3.54
N PRO A 65 9.34 11.19 2.33
CA PRO A 65 10.31 10.75 1.33
C PRO A 65 11.26 11.86 0.89
N GLN A 66 10.77 13.10 0.71
CA GLN A 66 11.59 14.25 0.29
C GLN A 66 12.69 14.55 1.32
N LYS A 67 12.38 14.40 2.62
CA LYS A 67 13.36 14.62 3.69
C LYS A 67 14.46 13.55 3.76
N VAL A 68 14.29 12.44 3.06
CA VAL A 68 15.30 11.37 2.93
C VAL A 68 15.85 11.25 1.50
N GLY A 69 15.69 12.29 0.68
CA GLY A 69 16.31 12.40 -0.65
C GLY A 69 15.50 11.78 -1.79
N PHE A 70 14.20 11.61 -1.63
CA PHE A 70 13.27 11.19 -2.68
C PHE A 70 12.31 12.31 -3.05
N ASP A 71 12.69 13.10 -4.05
CA ASP A 71 11.99 14.34 -4.39
C ASP A 71 10.90 14.18 -5.45
N ILE A 72 10.88 13.04 -6.14
CA ILE A 72 9.96 12.79 -7.25
C ILE A 72 8.96 11.71 -6.87
N THR A 73 7.68 12.05 -6.88
CA THR A 73 6.58 11.09 -6.92
C THR A 73 5.97 11.13 -8.31
N ALA A 74 5.78 9.97 -8.94
CA ALA A 74 5.13 9.87 -10.24
C ALA A 74 4.12 8.73 -10.26
N PHE A 75 3.07 8.90 -11.06
CA PHE A 75 2.08 7.88 -11.35
C PHE A 75 2.25 7.40 -12.79
N LEU A 76 2.06 6.11 -12.99
CA LEU A 76 2.22 5.48 -14.29
C LEU A 76 0.96 4.74 -14.67
N GLY A 77 0.39 5.12 -15.81
CA GLY A 77 -0.51 4.25 -16.57
C GLY A 77 0.33 3.34 -17.45
N ILE A 78 0.27 2.03 -17.22
CA ILE A 78 1.05 1.03 -17.98
C ILE A 78 0.10 0.25 -18.89
N TYR A 79 0.43 0.25 -20.18
CA TYR A 79 -0.27 -0.50 -21.20
C TYR A 79 0.47 -1.81 -21.46
N LEU A 80 -0.25 -2.92 -21.36
CA LEU A 80 0.26 -4.23 -21.73
C LEU A 80 -0.08 -4.54 -23.18
N GLU A 81 0.78 -5.28 -23.87
CA GLU A 81 0.48 -5.78 -25.22
C GLU A 81 -0.75 -6.71 -25.22
N LYS A 82 -0.84 -7.56 -24.18
CA LYS A 82 -1.97 -8.48 -23.96
C LYS A 82 -2.32 -8.50 -22.49
N GLY A 83 -3.63 -8.49 -22.18
CA GLY A 83 -4.11 -8.59 -20.79
C GLY A 83 -3.65 -9.87 -20.08
N SER A 84 -3.37 -10.95 -20.81
CA SER A 84 -2.85 -12.21 -20.26
C SER A 84 -1.45 -12.08 -19.65
N GLN A 85 -0.69 -11.03 -19.98
CA GLN A 85 0.67 -10.80 -19.46
C GLN A 85 0.68 -10.06 -18.11
N TYR A 86 -0.49 -9.71 -17.57
CA TYR A 86 -0.58 -8.93 -16.32
C TYR A 86 0.19 -9.55 -15.16
N SER A 87 -0.02 -10.84 -14.90
CA SER A 87 0.60 -11.53 -13.77
C SER A 87 2.13 -11.55 -13.87
N ASP A 88 2.67 -11.78 -15.07
CA ASP A 88 4.11 -11.83 -15.32
C ASP A 88 4.75 -10.44 -15.24
N ALA A 89 4.05 -9.41 -15.77
CA ALA A 89 4.49 -8.03 -15.66
C ALA A 89 4.51 -7.57 -14.20
N VAL A 90 3.48 -7.91 -13.42
CA VAL A 90 3.40 -7.58 -11.98
C VAL A 90 4.51 -8.27 -11.20
N ALA A 91 4.83 -9.52 -11.51
CA ALA A 91 5.92 -10.24 -10.85
C ALA A 91 7.27 -9.53 -11.05
N GLN A 92 7.55 -9.04 -12.26
CA GLN A 92 8.77 -8.28 -12.55
C GLN A 92 8.74 -6.87 -11.92
N LEU A 93 7.61 -6.16 -12.00
CA LEU A 93 7.46 -4.81 -11.43
C LEU A 93 7.61 -4.80 -9.91
N LYS A 94 7.26 -5.90 -9.21
CA LYS A 94 7.49 -6.04 -7.76
C LYS A 94 8.96 -6.03 -7.35
N GLU A 95 9.86 -6.40 -8.25
CA GLU A 95 11.31 -6.39 -7.99
C GLU A 95 11.91 -4.97 -8.12
N ILE A 96 11.17 -4.02 -8.72
CA ILE A 96 11.57 -2.63 -8.86
C ILE A 96 11.18 -1.86 -7.60
N LYS A 97 12.16 -1.53 -6.76
CA LYS A 97 11.96 -0.93 -5.43
C LYS A 97 11.26 0.43 -5.47
N GLU A 98 11.41 1.15 -6.58
CA GLU A 98 10.78 2.43 -6.81
C GLU A 98 9.27 2.30 -7.01
N VAL A 99 8.75 1.13 -7.38
CA VAL A 99 7.31 0.83 -7.47
C VAL A 99 6.77 0.57 -6.07
N VAL A 100 6.11 1.57 -5.50
CA VAL A 100 5.61 1.53 -4.11
C VAL A 100 4.13 1.15 -4.01
N GLU A 101 3.35 1.39 -5.07
CA GLU A 101 1.95 0.98 -5.16
C GLU A 101 1.65 0.54 -6.60
N LEU A 102 0.82 -0.50 -6.77
CA LEU A 102 0.45 -1.04 -8.08
C LEU A 102 -0.97 -1.60 -8.01
N HIS A 103 -1.79 -1.25 -9.01
CA HIS A 103 -3.18 -1.63 -9.08
C HIS A 103 -3.53 -2.21 -10.44
N TYR A 104 -4.39 -3.23 -10.42
CA TYR A 104 -5.21 -3.60 -11.59
C TYR A 104 -6.37 -2.62 -11.67
N CYS A 105 -6.48 -1.87 -12.77
CA CYS A 105 -7.50 -0.85 -12.94
C CYS A 105 -8.38 -1.13 -14.16
N THR A 106 -9.65 -0.71 -14.08
CA THR A 106 -10.47 -0.49 -15.27
C THR A 106 -10.00 0.80 -15.96
N GLY A 107 -10.35 0.97 -17.24
CA GLY A 107 -9.99 2.16 -18.02
C GLY A 107 -9.00 1.86 -19.13
N GLN A 108 -8.16 2.84 -19.48
CA GLN A 108 -7.28 2.74 -20.64
C GLN A 108 -6.03 1.89 -20.39
N TYR A 109 -5.53 1.86 -19.16
CA TYR A 109 -4.32 1.16 -18.76
C TYR A 109 -4.69 -0.16 -18.07
N SER A 110 -3.84 -1.18 -18.20
CA SER A 110 -4.03 -2.45 -17.49
C SER A 110 -3.48 -2.38 -16.06
N ILE A 111 -2.45 -1.56 -15.84
CA ILE A 111 -1.82 -1.36 -14.55
C ILE A 111 -1.72 0.14 -14.28
N PHE A 112 -2.02 0.54 -13.05
CA PHE A 112 -1.75 1.88 -12.54
C PHE A 112 -0.80 1.79 -11.35
N ALA A 113 0.36 2.43 -11.44
CA ALA A 113 1.41 2.33 -10.44
C ALA A 113 1.82 3.71 -9.88
N LYS A 114 2.24 3.74 -8.62
CA LYS A 114 2.92 4.88 -7.99
C LYS A 114 4.39 4.53 -7.85
N ILE A 115 5.26 5.43 -8.30
CA ILE A 115 6.70 5.32 -8.10
C ILE A 115 7.25 6.52 -7.33
N ILE A 116 8.31 6.27 -6.56
CA ILE A 116 9.05 7.29 -5.81
C ILE A 116 10.52 7.23 -6.22
N CYS A 117 11.08 8.36 -6.63
CA CYS A 117 12.42 8.50 -7.17
C CYS A 117 13.20 9.63 -6.50
N ARG A 118 14.54 9.54 -6.54
CA ARG A 118 15.44 10.56 -5.97
C ARG A 118 15.33 11.90 -6.69
N ASP A 119 15.45 11.87 -8.00
CA ASP A 119 15.44 13.04 -8.88
C ASP A 119 14.95 12.64 -10.29
N THR A 120 14.95 13.59 -11.22
CA THR A 120 14.51 13.36 -12.61
C THR A 120 15.46 12.46 -13.41
N VAL A 121 16.75 12.41 -13.06
CA VAL A 121 17.73 11.52 -13.70
C VAL A 121 17.45 10.07 -13.28
N HIS A 122 17.17 9.86 -12.00
CA HIS A 122 16.74 8.59 -11.45
C HIS A 122 15.41 8.14 -12.04
N LEU A 123 14.42 9.04 -12.13
CA LEU A 123 13.14 8.74 -12.78
C LEU A 123 13.33 8.25 -14.21
N ARG A 124 14.13 8.96 -15.02
CA ARG A 124 14.41 8.58 -16.41
C ARG A 124 15.03 7.18 -16.48
N LYS A 125 15.97 6.87 -15.57
CA LYS A 125 16.58 5.54 -15.47
C LYS A 125 15.52 4.48 -15.20
N VAL A 126 14.72 4.66 -14.14
CA VAL A 126 13.66 3.72 -13.74
C VAL A 126 12.66 3.48 -14.87
N LEU A 127 12.25 4.54 -15.58
CA LEU A 127 11.32 4.43 -16.70
C LEU A 127 11.91 3.63 -17.87
N ASN A 128 13.13 3.97 -18.30
CA ASN A 128 13.69 3.44 -19.55
C ASN A 128 14.43 2.11 -19.37
N GLU A 129 15.13 1.92 -18.25
CA GLU A 129 15.96 0.75 -18.02
C GLU A 129 15.19 -0.34 -17.27
N ASP A 130 14.43 0.03 -16.25
CA ASP A 130 13.77 -0.95 -15.39
C ASP A 130 12.36 -1.25 -15.91
N ILE A 131 11.49 -0.24 -16.00
CA ILE A 131 10.08 -0.44 -16.35
C ILE A 131 9.90 -0.84 -17.81
N GLN A 132 10.52 -0.15 -18.78
CA GLN A 132 10.37 -0.52 -20.19
C GLN A 132 10.99 -1.88 -20.55
N SER A 133 11.91 -2.41 -19.73
CA SER A 133 12.45 -3.76 -19.93
C SER A 133 11.49 -4.88 -19.55
N VAL A 134 10.44 -4.58 -18.79
CA VAL A 134 9.49 -5.59 -18.33
C VAL A 134 8.73 -6.16 -19.52
N GLN A 135 8.83 -7.49 -19.67
CA GLN A 135 8.21 -8.18 -20.77
C GLN A 135 6.68 -7.97 -20.78
N GLY A 136 6.15 -7.58 -21.95
CA GLY A 136 4.72 -7.38 -22.16
C GLY A 136 4.25 -5.94 -21.90
N ILE A 137 5.11 -5.04 -21.40
CA ILE A 137 4.82 -3.61 -21.38
C ILE A 137 4.99 -3.04 -22.79
N GLN A 138 3.90 -2.49 -23.34
CA GLN A 138 3.89 -1.86 -24.65
C GLN A 138 4.33 -0.39 -24.57
N ARG A 139 3.79 0.34 -23.59
CA ARG A 139 4.07 1.76 -23.36
C ARG A 139 3.65 2.18 -21.96
N THR A 140 4.13 3.33 -21.53
CA THR A 140 3.75 3.98 -20.27
C THR A 140 3.30 5.42 -20.51
N GLU A 141 2.38 5.89 -19.67
CA GLU A 141 2.01 7.29 -19.52
C GLU A 141 2.42 7.71 -18.11
N THR A 142 3.25 8.76 -18.00
CA THR A 142 3.82 9.21 -16.71
C THR A 142 3.22 10.55 -16.30
N ILE A 143 2.74 10.64 -15.07
CA ILE A 143 2.19 11.84 -14.46
C ILE A 143 3.02 12.17 -13.22
N ILE A 144 3.79 13.24 -13.26
CA ILE A 144 4.61 13.67 -12.12
C ILE A 144 3.71 14.43 -11.13
N SER A 145 3.71 14.01 -9.87
CA SER A 145 3.06 14.72 -8.78
C SER A 145 3.93 15.91 -8.38
N LEU A 146 3.34 17.10 -8.40
CA LEU A 146 4.01 18.33 -7.96
C LEU A 146 3.88 18.55 -6.45
N GLU A 147 2.79 18.05 -5.85
CA GLU A 147 2.50 18.18 -4.42
C GLU A 147 1.55 17.04 -3.99
N GLU A 148 1.82 16.45 -2.82
CA GLU A 148 0.89 15.53 -2.15
C GLU A 148 0.15 16.32 -1.05
N SER A 149 -1.04 16.86 -1.38
CA SER A 149 -1.78 17.70 -0.42
C SER A 149 -2.42 16.91 0.73
N ILE A 150 -2.79 15.64 0.50
CA ILE A 150 -3.44 14.78 1.50
C ILE A 150 -2.97 13.34 1.33
N LYS A 151 -2.53 12.72 2.42
CA LYS A 151 -2.33 11.28 2.55
C LYS A 151 -2.77 10.84 3.95
N ARG A 152 -3.76 9.96 4.03
CA ARG A 152 -4.29 9.42 5.29
C ARG A 152 -4.87 8.02 5.07
N GLN A 153 -4.98 7.26 6.16
CA GLN A 153 -5.68 5.97 6.16
C GLN A 153 -7.21 6.18 6.15
N ILE A 154 -7.97 5.14 5.81
CA ILE A 154 -9.43 5.09 6.00
C ILE A 154 -9.83 5.32 7.46
N SER A 155 -11.06 5.82 7.70
CA SER A 155 -11.66 5.88 9.05
C SER A 155 -12.61 4.71 9.24
N LEU A 156 -12.60 4.12 10.43
CA LEU A 156 -13.55 3.06 10.82
C LEU A 156 -14.71 3.58 11.68
N VAL A 157 -14.65 4.86 12.10
CA VAL A 157 -15.65 5.58 12.92
C VAL A 157 -15.88 6.97 12.35
#